data_AF-A0A6L8Q771-F1
#
_entry.id   AF-A0A6L8Q771-F1
#
_cell.length_a   1.000
_cell.length_b   1.000
_cell.length_c   1.000
_cell.angle_alpha   90.00
_cell.angle_beta   90.00
_cell.angle_gamma   90.00
#
_symmetry.space_group_name_H-M   'P 1'
#
loop_
_entity.id
_entity.type
_entity.pdbx_description
1 polymer ?
#
loop_
_entity_poly.entity_id
_entity_poly.type
_entity_poly.pdbx_seq_one_letter_code
_entity_poly.pdbx_strand_id
1 'polypeptide(L)'
;MCRSVYAELEAARGASRYDGVRRIGIDETSYKKGHKYVTVVVDHDRGCLIWAHEGTGNDVLNLFLDELTSEQSRAIEVVTADGARWISQLVKRLCPNAR
;
A
#
# COMPACT_ATOMS: atom_id res chain seq x y z
N MET A 1 18.53 -6.82 8.58
CA MET A 1 17.81 -7.26 7.37
C MET A 1 16.72 -8.21 7.82
N CYS A 2 15.47 -7.75 7.94
CA CYS A 2 14.38 -8.69 7.97
C CYS A 2 14.25 -9.21 6.53
N ARG A 3 14.74 -10.43 6.28
CA ARG A 3 14.74 -11.08 4.96
C ARG A 3 13.32 -11.34 4.43
N SER A 4 12.30 -11.26 5.29
CA SER A 4 10.90 -11.55 4.94
C SER A 4 10.32 -10.54 3.96
N VAL A 5 10.44 -9.23 4.23
CA VAL A 5 9.70 -8.21 3.48
C VAL A 5 10.07 -8.21 1.99
N TYR A 6 11.37 -8.26 1.67
CA TYR A 6 11.81 -8.35 0.27
C TYR A 6 11.51 -9.71 -0.38
N ALA A 7 11.56 -10.82 0.37
CA ALA A 7 11.23 -12.13 -0.16
C ALA A 7 9.71 -12.29 -0.42
N GLU A 8 8.86 -11.71 0.43
CA GLU A 8 7.42 -11.61 0.22
C GLU A 8 7.07 -10.68 -0.94
N LEU A 9 7.81 -9.57 -1.13
CA LEU A 9 7.66 -8.70 -2.31
C LEU A 9 7.99 -9.43 -3.61
N GLU A 10 9.09 -10.18 -3.64
CA GLU A 10 9.46 -10.98 -4.81
C GLU A 10 8.47 -12.12 -5.08
N ALA A 11 7.92 -12.75 -4.04
CA ALA A 11 6.86 -13.74 -4.16
C ALA A 11 5.52 -13.15 -4.62
N ALA A 12 5.26 -11.87 -4.31
CA ALA A 12 4.03 -11.15 -4.64
C ALA A 12 4.04 -10.51 -6.05
N ARG A 13 5.12 -10.61 -6.84
CA ARG A 13 5.25 -10.05 -8.21
C ARG A 13 4.29 -10.63 -9.28
N GLY A 14 3.26 -11.37 -8.89
CA GLY A 14 2.23 -11.87 -9.80
C GLY A 14 1.14 -10.83 -10.07
N ALA A 15 0.68 -10.74 -11.32
CA ALA A 15 -0.40 -9.83 -11.76
C ALA A 15 -1.74 -10.00 -11.01
N SER A 16 -1.91 -11.07 -10.21
CA SER A 16 -3.11 -11.35 -9.41
C SER A 16 -3.07 -10.80 -7.98
N ARG A 17 -2.02 -10.06 -7.57
CA ARG A 17 -1.88 -9.59 -6.18
C ARG A 17 -2.95 -8.60 -5.73
N TYR A 18 -3.51 -7.85 -6.68
CA TYR A 18 -4.55 -6.84 -6.45
C TYR A 18 -5.97 -7.37 -6.72
N ASP A 19 -6.09 -8.61 -7.20
CA ASP A 19 -7.39 -9.17 -7.57
C ASP A 19 -8.21 -9.57 -6.34
N GLY A 20 -9.41 -9.01 -6.26
CA GLY A 20 -10.34 -9.18 -5.13
C GLY A 20 -9.95 -8.41 -3.86
N VAL A 21 -8.97 -7.51 -3.92
CA VAL A 21 -8.58 -6.66 -2.79
C VAL A 21 -9.68 -5.63 -2.51
N ARG A 22 -10.27 -5.68 -1.31
CA ARG A 22 -11.29 -4.71 -0.86
C ARG A 22 -10.82 -3.86 0.30
N ARG A 23 -9.93 -4.39 1.15
CA ARG A 23 -9.43 -3.70 2.34
C ARG A 23 -7.92 -3.66 2.31
N ILE A 24 -7.36 -2.46 2.25
CA ILE A 24 -5.90 -2.27 2.25
C ILE A 24 -5.43 -1.48 3.47
N GLY A 25 -4.24 -1.83 3.94
CA GLY A 25 -3.52 -1.13 4.98
C GLY A 25 -2.25 -0.51 4.42
N ILE A 26 -2.11 0.81 4.54
CA ILE A 26 -0.87 1.52 4.24
C ILE A 26 -0.15 1.74 5.57
N ASP A 27 1.08 1.25 5.66
CA ASP A 27 1.93 1.44 6.83
C ASP A 27 3.26 2.08 6.40
N GLU A 28 3.74 3.04 7.18
CA GLU A 28 5.01 3.71 6.95
C GLU A 28 6.00 3.30 8.02
N THR A 29 6.83 2.31 7.72
CA THR A 29 7.77 1.77 8.71
C THR A 29 9.20 2.19 8.42
N SER A 30 10.02 2.31 9.47
CA SER A 30 11.45 2.61 9.32
C SER A 30 12.26 1.31 9.28
N TYR A 31 12.91 1.03 8.14
CA TYR A 31 13.60 -0.26 7.95
C TYR A 31 15.05 -0.27 8.48
N LYS A 32 15.63 0.90 8.82
CA LYS A 32 17.00 0.97 9.38
C LYS A 32 17.22 2.22 10.25
N LYS A 33 18.05 2.08 11.28
CA LYS A 33 18.57 3.19 12.10
C LYS A 33 19.24 4.22 11.18
N GLY A 34 18.62 5.39 11.01
CA GLY A 34 19.13 6.48 10.16
C GLY A 34 18.21 6.99 9.05
N HIS A 35 16.88 7.10 9.29
CA HIS A 35 15.94 7.82 8.42
C HIS A 35 15.61 7.18 7.06
N LYS A 36 15.63 5.84 6.95
CA LYS A 36 15.06 5.14 5.78
C LYS A 36 13.64 4.68 6.10
N TYR A 37 12.67 5.38 5.53
CA TYR A 37 11.25 5.02 5.56
C TYR A 37 10.94 4.11 4.37
N VAL A 38 10.03 3.16 4.57
CA VAL A 38 9.45 2.34 3.52
C VAL A 38 7.94 2.41 3.69
N THR A 39 7.23 2.66 2.61
CA THR A 39 5.77 2.54 2.56
C THR A 39 5.46 1.11 2.15
N VAL A 40 4.66 0.43 2.96
CA VAL A 40 4.15 -0.91 2.68
C VAL A 40 2.63 -0.85 2.55
N VAL A 41 2.09 -1.61 1.62
CA VAL A 41 0.64 -1.82 1.46
C VAL A 41 0.35 -3.29 1.64
N VAL A 42 -0.50 -3.58 2.62
CA VAL A 42 -0.96 -4.92 2.95
C VAL A 42 -2.44 -5.07 2.61
N ASP A 43 -2.85 -6.26 2.18
CA ASP A 43 -4.24 -6.65 2.11
C ASP A 43 -4.69 -7.09 3.51
N HIS A 44 -5.69 -6.42 4.08
CA HIS A 44 -6.23 -6.78 5.40
C HIS A 44 -7.08 -8.05 5.37
N ASP A 45 -7.68 -8.38 4.23
CA ASP A 45 -8.50 -9.59 4.09
C ASP A 45 -7.59 -10.84 4.04
N ARG A 46 -6.42 -10.73 3.41
CA ARG A 46 -5.45 -11.84 3.25
C ARG A 46 -4.28 -11.79 4.24
N GLY A 47 -4.05 -10.65 4.89
CA GLY A 47 -2.89 -10.42 5.75
C GLY A 47 -1.56 -10.48 5.01
N CYS A 48 -1.55 -10.23 3.70
CA CYS A 48 -0.34 -10.35 2.87
C CYS A 48 0.13 -8.99 2.33
N LEU A 49 1.44 -8.85 2.15
CA LEU A 49 2.06 -7.69 1.56
C LEU A 49 1.80 -7.69 0.04
N ILE A 50 1.06 -6.71 -0.45
CA ILE A 50 0.73 -6.59 -1.88
C ILE A 50 1.62 -5.56 -2.58
N TRP A 51 2.18 -4.61 -1.85
CA TRP A 51 3.10 -3.61 -2.41
C TRP A 51 4.02 -3.05 -1.34
N ALA A 52 5.24 -2.66 -1.74
CA ALA A 52 6.11 -1.86 -0.89
C ALA A 52 7.10 -1.07 -1.73
N HIS A 53 7.51 0.07 -1.20
CA HIS A 53 8.46 0.95 -1.88
C HIS A 53 9.30 1.72 -0.87
N GLU A 54 10.59 1.89 -1.18
CA GLU A 54 11.48 2.70 -0.35
C GLU A 54 11.10 4.19 -0.47
N GLY A 55 10.90 4.85 0.67
CA GLY A 55 10.42 6.22 0.77
C GLY A 55 9.12 6.32 1.58
N THR A 56 8.70 7.56 1.84
CA THR A 56 7.41 7.93 2.43
C THR A 56 6.91 9.19 1.72
N GLY A 57 5.61 9.48 1.80
CA GLY A 57 5.04 10.72 1.29
C GLY A 57 4.16 10.53 0.06
N ASN A 58 3.60 11.64 -0.41
CA ASN A 58 2.67 11.65 -1.53
C ASN A 58 3.26 11.05 -2.80
N ASP A 59 4.56 11.25 -3.07
CA ASP A 59 5.19 10.75 -4.29
C ASP A 59 5.22 9.22 -4.34
N VAL A 60 5.57 8.59 -3.22
CA VAL A 60 5.60 7.12 -3.10
C VAL A 60 4.20 6.55 -3.22
N LEU A 61 3.22 7.20 -2.60
CA LEU A 61 1.83 6.80 -2.74
C LEU A 61 1.32 6.99 -4.18
N ASN A 62 1.68 8.05 -4.89
CA ASN A 62 1.35 8.21 -6.32
C ASN A 62 1.88 7.06 -7.17
N LEU A 63 3.10 6.55 -6.90
CA LEU A 63 3.63 5.38 -7.61
C LEU A 63 2.76 4.13 -7.39
N PHE A 64 2.30 3.89 -6.16
CA PHE A 64 1.35 2.81 -5.89
C PHE A 64 0.04 2.98 -6.68
N LEU A 65 -0.43 4.21 -6.82
CA LEU A 65 -1.67 4.51 -7.54
C LEU A 65 -1.53 4.34 -9.05
N ASP A 66 -0.38 4.69 -9.61
CA ASP A 66 -0.09 4.45 -11.03
C ASP A 66 -0.02 2.95 -11.35
N GLU A 67 0.27 2.11 -10.35
CA GLU A 67 0.22 0.65 -10.49
C GLU A 67 -1.20 0.07 -10.35
N LEU A 68 -2.16 0.79 -9.75
CA LEU A 68 -3.54 0.34 -9.60
C LEU A 68 -4.36 0.70 -10.84
N THR A 69 -5.15 -0.26 -11.31
CA THR A 69 -6.15 0.00 -12.34
C THR A 69 -7.37 0.74 -11.74
N SER A 70 -8.10 1.48 -12.58
CA SER A 70 -9.33 2.16 -12.15
C SER A 70 -10.43 1.23 -11.63
N GLU A 71 -10.35 -0.07 -11.94
CA GLU A 71 -11.26 -1.09 -11.41
C GLU A 71 -10.85 -1.50 -9.99
N GLN A 72 -9.56 -1.78 -9.77
CA GLN A 72 -9.03 -2.09 -8.44
C GLN A 72 -9.24 -0.93 -7.46
N SER A 73 -8.96 0.31 -7.88
CA SER A 73 -9.22 1.49 -7.06
C SER A 73 -10.70 1.66 -6.69
N ARG A 74 -11.63 1.13 -7.50
CA ARG A 74 -13.07 1.15 -7.19
C ARG A 74 -13.52 -0.01 -6.33
N ALA A 75 -12.81 -1.14 -6.38
CA ALA A 75 -13.06 -2.31 -5.56
C ALA A 75 -12.61 -2.13 -4.11
N ILE A 76 -11.68 -1.20 -3.86
CA ILE A 76 -11.23 -0.84 -2.51
C ILE A 76 -12.36 -0.11 -1.77
N GLU A 77 -12.84 -0.74 -0.70
CA GLU A 77 -13.91 -0.27 0.19
C GLU A 77 -13.36 0.31 1.50
N VAL A 78 -12.16 -0.11 1.92
CA VAL A 78 -11.55 0.34 3.17
C VAL A 78 -10.06 0.55 2.94
N VAL A 79 -9.59 1.73 3.33
CA VAL A 79 -8.16 2.01 3.41
C VAL A 79 -7.83 2.47 4.81
N THR A 80 -7.02 1.70 5.53
CA THR A 80 -6.42 2.17 6.77
C THR A 80 -5.03 2.69 6.47
N ALA A 81 -4.65 3.83 6.99
CA ALA A 81 -3.28 4.32 6.86
C ALA A 81 -2.78 4.81 8.21
N ASP A 82 -1.61 4.34 8.64
CA ASP A 82 -0.90 4.91 9.78
C ASP A 82 0.11 5.93 9.27
N GLY A 83 -0.36 7.16 9.09
CA GLY A 83 0.42 8.22 8.51
C GLY A 83 -0.29 9.57 8.53
N ALA A 84 0.37 10.58 8.01
CA ALA A 84 -0.10 11.95 8.12
C ALA A 84 -1.47 12.18 7.43
N ARG A 85 -2.20 13.22 7.89
CA ARG A 85 -3.57 13.58 7.46
C ARG A 85 -3.80 13.65 5.94
N TRP A 86 -2.75 13.77 5.14
CA TRP A 86 -2.82 13.82 3.69
C TRP A 86 -3.20 12.47 3.06
N ILE A 87 -2.89 11.33 3.70
CA ILE A 87 -3.28 10.01 3.16
C ILE A 87 -4.80 9.89 3.09
N SER A 88 -5.52 10.35 4.12
CA SER A 88 -6.99 10.36 4.11
C SER A 88 -7.57 11.24 3.00
N GLN A 89 -6.89 12.33 2.61
CA GLN A 89 -7.31 13.17 1.49
C GLN A 89 -7.09 12.47 0.15
N LEU A 90 -5.95 11.78 0.02
CA LEU A 90 -5.59 10.99 -1.17
C LEU A 90 -6.60 9.85 -1.36
N VAL A 91 -6.82 9.03 -0.32
CA VAL A 91 -7.80 7.93 -0.31
C VAL A 91 -9.18 8.40 -0.73
N LYS A 92 -9.68 9.51 -0.16
CA LYS A 92 -10.98 10.09 -0.55
C LYS A 92 -11.06 10.47 -2.02
N ARG A 93 -9.94 10.88 -2.63
CA ARG A 93 -9.89 11.26 -4.05
C ARG A 93 -9.96 10.05 -4.97
N LEU A 94 -9.42 8.91 -4.53
CA LEU A 94 -9.22 7.72 -5.38
C LEU A 94 -10.30 6.66 -5.17
N CYS A 95 -10.70 6.47 -3.93
CA CYS A 95 -11.72 5.54 -3.53
C CYS A 95 -12.89 6.35 -2.96
N PRO A 96 -13.76 6.95 -3.81
CA PRO A 96 -14.90 7.72 -3.34
C PRO A 96 -15.88 6.86 -2.51
N ASN A 97 -15.80 5.54 -2.67
CA ASN A 97 -16.56 4.55 -1.92
C ASN A 97 -15.85 4.09 -0.63
N ALA A 98 -14.56 4.40 -0.44
CA ALA A 98 -13.84 3.94 0.73
C ALA A 98 -14.26 4.73 1.97
N ARG A 99 -14.50 4.00 3.06
CA ARG A 99 -14.91 4.55 4.36
C ARG A 99 -13.74 4.67 5.32
#